data_AF-E1QSZ5-F1
#
_entry.id   AF-E1QSZ5-F1
#
_cell.length_a   1.000
_cell.length_b   1.000
_cell.length_c   1.000
_cell.angle_alpha   90.00
_cell.angle_beta   90.00
_cell.angle_gamma   90.00
#
_symmetry.space_group_name_H-M   'P 1'
#
loop_
_entity.id
_entity.type
_entity.pdbx_description
1 polymer ?
#
loop_
_entity_poly.entity_id
_entity_poly.type
_entity_poly.pdbx_seq_one_letter_code
_entity_poly.pdbx_strand_id
1 'polypeptide(L)'
;MFLKHSTALDMGIEMRIYGIAIFEVNKDLDVVILDLENAGLHRLEYMEIDPDLATYLDMAEEEFGDTLGRYRTIKDYVFEYENERLVLIRFFMQGKRVGKVLLVSLRAGTLRSIVKRLENIGWNRLFMFEIKRLMRSIKYTDH
;
A
#
# COMPACT_ATOMS: atom_id res chain seq x y z
N MET A 1 -23.28 21.41 -35.69
CA MET A 1 -22.13 20.49 -35.66
C MET A 1 -21.75 20.34 -34.18
N PHE A 2 -22.38 19.40 -33.49
CA PHE A 2 -22.24 19.23 -32.04
C PHE A 2 -21.15 18.21 -31.76
N LEU A 3 -20.16 18.62 -30.98
CA LEU A 3 -19.10 17.77 -30.44
C LEU A 3 -19.74 16.66 -29.60
N LYS A 4 -19.47 15.41 -29.96
CA LYS A 4 -19.71 14.26 -29.10
C LYS A 4 -18.70 14.33 -27.94
N HIS A 5 -19.13 14.86 -26.80
CA HIS A 5 -18.50 14.51 -25.53
C HIS A 5 -18.82 13.05 -25.24
N SER A 6 -17.85 12.18 -25.49
CA SER A 6 -17.93 10.79 -25.05
C SER A 6 -17.86 10.75 -23.53
N THR A 7 -19.02 10.49 -22.95
CA THR A 7 -19.28 10.00 -21.60
C THR A 7 -18.33 8.86 -21.24
N ALA A 8 -17.31 9.15 -20.42
CA ALA A 8 -16.41 8.15 -19.83
C ALA A 8 -16.02 8.52 -18.38
N LEU A 9 -16.87 9.28 -17.68
CA LEU A 9 -16.58 9.84 -16.35
C LEU A 9 -17.69 9.57 -15.33
N ASP A 10 -18.49 8.51 -15.54
CA ASP A 10 -19.59 8.15 -14.62
C ASP A 10 -19.65 6.63 -14.33
N MET A 11 -18.47 6.04 -14.14
CA MET A 11 -18.33 4.77 -13.42
C MET A 11 -17.39 5.05 -12.27
N GLY A 12 -17.94 5.37 -11.10
CA GLY A 12 -17.17 5.40 -9.86
C GLY A 12 -16.44 4.07 -9.72
N ILE A 13 -15.12 4.08 -9.88
CA ILE A 13 -14.31 2.90 -9.61
C ILE A 13 -14.34 2.74 -8.11
N GLU A 14 -15.18 1.83 -7.62
CA GLU A 14 -15.16 1.41 -6.22
C GLU A 14 -13.79 0.74 -5.96
N MET A 15 -12.84 1.53 -5.45
CA MET A 15 -11.55 1.03 -5.02
C MET A 15 -11.76 0.29 -3.70
N ARG A 16 -11.09 -0.86 -3.56
CA ARG A 16 -11.14 -1.69 -2.35
C ARG A 16 -9.73 -2.05 -1.91
N ILE A 17 -9.57 -2.38 -0.64
CA ILE A 17 -8.31 -2.89 -0.11
C ILE A 17 -8.13 -4.34 -0.60
N TYR A 18 -7.02 -4.58 -1.31
CA TYR A 18 -6.63 -5.91 -1.78
C TYR A 18 -5.52 -6.53 -0.94
N GLY A 19 -4.80 -5.74 -0.16
CA GLY A 19 -3.78 -6.25 0.73
C GLY A 19 -3.40 -5.24 1.79
N ILE A 20 -3.04 -5.77 2.95
CA ILE A 20 -2.54 -5.02 4.10
C ILE A 20 -1.27 -5.71 4.58
N ALA A 21 -0.25 -4.93 4.93
CA ALA A 21 0.90 -5.43 5.70
C ALA A 21 1.25 -4.43 6.81
N ILE A 22 1.59 -4.95 7.99
CA ILE A 22 1.99 -4.16 9.14
C ILE A 22 3.35 -4.63 9.59
N PHE A 23 4.26 -3.68 9.76
CA PHE A 23 5.61 -3.91 10.24
C PHE A 23 5.88 -3.12 11.50
N GLU A 24 6.65 -3.73 12.40
CA GLU A 24 7.41 -3.02 13.41
C GLU A 24 8.76 -2.64 12.83
N VAL A 25 9.08 -1.35 12.95
CA VAL A 25 10.30 -0.75 12.45
C VAL A 25 10.86 0.13 13.57
N ASN A 26 12.17 0.27 13.69
CA ASN A 26 12.75 1.20 14.67
C ASN A 26 13.90 1.99 14.05
N LYS A 27 13.58 2.69 12.96
CA LYS A 27 14.53 3.39 12.11
C LYS A 27 14.10 4.84 11.93
N ASP A 28 15.04 5.70 11.57
CA ASP A 28 14.72 7.09 11.20
C ASP A 28 13.93 7.11 9.89
N LEU A 29 13.06 8.12 9.72
CA LEU A 29 12.17 8.23 8.57
C LEU A 29 12.88 8.08 7.22
N ASP A 30 14.04 8.74 7.06
CA ASP A 30 14.79 8.70 5.80
C ASP A 30 15.32 7.30 5.48
N VAL A 31 15.72 6.54 6.52
CA VAL A 31 16.14 5.13 6.36
C VAL A 31 14.97 4.24 5.97
N VAL A 32 13.78 4.48 6.54
CA VAL A 32 12.56 3.75 6.18
C VAL A 32 12.19 4.00 4.72
N ILE A 33 12.30 5.25 4.24
CA ILE A 33 12.03 5.58 2.84
C ILE A 33 13.04 4.88 1.92
N LEU A 34 14.33 4.92 2.22
CA LEU A 34 15.37 4.21 1.45
C LEU A 34 15.14 2.69 1.40
N ASP A 35 14.71 2.10 2.52
CA ASP A 35 14.37 0.68 2.60
C ASP A 35 13.18 0.32 1.69
N LEU A 36 12.15 1.17 1.65
CA LEU A 36 11.00 1.01 0.74
C LEU A 36 11.43 1.13 -0.73
N GLU A 37 12.29 2.10 -1.05
CA GLU A 37 12.86 2.28 -2.38
C GLU A 37 13.67 1.06 -2.83
N ASN A 38 14.49 0.51 -1.94
CA ASN A 38 15.22 -0.75 -2.17
C ASN A 38 14.27 -1.96 -2.35
N ALA A 39 13.06 -1.90 -1.79
CA ALA A 39 12.02 -2.89 -2.02
C ALA A 39 11.28 -2.71 -3.36
N GLY A 40 11.62 -1.68 -4.14
CA GLY A 40 11.06 -1.38 -5.47
C GLY A 40 9.87 -0.43 -5.44
N LEU A 41 9.63 0.25 -4.31
CA LEU A 41 8.60 1.28 -4.21
C LEU A 41 9.17 2.66 -4.56
N HIS A 42 8.50 3.42 -5.40
CA HIS A 42 8.92 4.77 -5.77
C HIS A 42 7.99 5.80 -5.13
N ARG A 43 8.55 6.73 -4.35
CA ARG A 43 7.75 7.75 -3.68
C ARG A 43 7.21 8.74 -4.71
N LEU A 44 5.91 9.02 -4.64
CA LEU A 44 5.30 10.09 -5.45
C LEU A 44 5.45 11.42 -4.69
N GLU A 45 6.60 12.08 -4.84
CA GLU A 45 6.99 13.25 -4.04
C GLU A 45 6.06 14.47 -4.18
N TYR A 46 5.37 14.61 -5.30
CA TYR A 46 4.54 15.78 -5.63
C TYR A 46 3.05 15.61 -5.27
N MET A 47 2.69 14.49 -4.64
CA MET A 47 1.31 14.17 -4.34
C MET A 47 1.09 14.26 -2.83
N GLU A 48 0.37 15.30 -2.40
CA GLU A 48 -0.37 15.18 -1.13
C GLU A 48 -1.36 14.02 -1.29
N ILE A 49 -1.44 13.15 -0.29
CA ILE A 49 -2.36 12.02 -0.36
C ILE A 49 -3.78 12.56 -0.53
N ASP A 50 -4.45 12.10 -1.59
CA ASP A 50 -5.84 12.43 -1.83
C ASP A 50 -6.68 12.00 -0.61
N PRO A 51 -7.59 12.85 -0.08
CA PRO A 51 -8.46 12.48 1.04
C PRO A 51 -9.19 11.15 0.83
N ASP A 52 -9.62 10.85 -0.39
CA ASP A 52 -10.30 9.59 -0.71
C ASP A 52 -9.34 8.40 -0.54
N LEU A 53 -8.05 8.56 -0.91
CA LEU A 53 -7.04 7.54 -0.68
C LEU A 53 -6.71 7.40 0.82
N ALA A 54 -6.67 8.50 1.56
CA ALA A 54 -6.42 8.49 3.00
C ALA A 54 -7.47 7.68 3.77
N THR A 55 -8.74 7.68 3.32
CA THR A 55 -9.79 6.89 3.97
C THR A 55 -9.47 5.39 4.02
N TYR A 56 -8.75 4.83 3.03
CA TYR A 56 -8.35 3.41 3.07
C TYR A 56 -7.27 3.12 4.12
N LEU A 57 -6.42 4.10 4.43
CA LEU A 57 -5.49 4.00 5.56
C LEU A 57 -6.24 4.08 6.89
N ASP A 58 -7.24 4.96 7.00
CA ASP A 58 -8.07 5.09 8.19
C ASP A 58 -8.87 3.80 8.47
N MET A 59 -9.50 3.21 7.45
CA MET A 59 -10.20 1.94 7.56
C MET A 59 -9.27 0.80 8.02
N ALA A 60 -8.05 0.74 7.47
CA ALA A 60 -7.07 -0.25 7.90
C ALA A 60 -6.54 0.02 9.31
N GLU A 61 -6.36 1.28 9.71
CA GLU A 61 -5.95 1.62 11.07
C GLU A 61 -7.03 1.26 12.10
N GLU A 62 -8.29 1.54 11.80
CA GLU A 62 -9.43 1.19 12.66
C GLU A 62 -9.50 -0.33 12.91
N GLU A 63 -9.41 -1.13 11.84
CA GLU A 63 -9.45 -2.60 11.95
C GLU A 63 -8.25 -3.18 12.70
N PHE A 64 -7.06 -2.60 12.54
CA PHE A 64 -5.82 -3.12 13.13
C PHE A 64 -5.29 -2.29 14.29
N GLY A 65 -6.14 -1.48 14.92
CA GLY A 65 -5.76 -0.51 15.96
C GLY A 65 -4.99 -1.12 17.13
N ASP A 66 -5.31 -2.34 17.55
CA ASP A 66 -4.59 -3.05 18.61
C ASP A 66 -3.17 -3.47 18.19
N THR A 67 -3.01 -3.87 16.93
CA THR A 67 -1.68 -4.25 16.37
C THR A 67 -0.82 -3.01 16.15
N LEU A 68 -1.42 -1.88 15.79
CA LEU A 68 -0.74 -0.61 15.58
C LEU A 68 -0.40 0.03 16.94
N GLY A 69 -1.35 0.15 17.85
CA GLY A 69 -1.14 0.82 19.13
C GLY A 69 -1.07 2.34 19.00
N ARG A 70 -0.64 3.03 20.07
CA ARG A 70 -0.74 4.49 20.16
C ARG A 70 0.56 5.20 19.79
N TYR A 71 0.47 6.16 18.88
CA TYR A 71 1.59 6.98 18.43
C TYR A 71 1.27 8.47 18.46
N ARG A 72 2.30 9.31 18.54
CA ARG A 72 2.15 10.76 18.68
C ARG A 72 1.96 11.48 17.34
N THR A 73 2.50 10.90 16.28
CA THR A 73 2.53 11.52 14.96
C THR A 73 2.34 10.43 13.92
N ILE A 74 1.48 10.71 12.95
CA ILE A 74 1.30 9.89 11.76
C ILE A 74 1.77 10.66 10.54
N LYS A 75 2.27 9.95 9.53
CA LYS A 75 2.57 10.52 8.22
C LYS A 75 2.17 9.55 7.12
N ASP A 76 1.41 10.06 6.16
CA ASP A 76 0.89 9.28 5.06
C ASP A 76 1.65 9.60 3.78
N TYR A 77 1.88 8.55 2.99
CA TYR A 77 2.60 8.61 1.74
C TYR A 77 1.96 7.70 0.71
N VAL A 78 2.08 8.09 -0.56
CA VAL A 78 1.73 7.25 -1.69
C VAL A 78 3.01 6.84 -2.41
N PHE A 79 3.15 5.54 -2.61
CA PHE A 79 4.23 4.97 -3.39
C PHE A 79 3.68 4.20 -4.59
N GLU A 80 4.49 4.11 -5.64
CA GLU A 80 4.21 3.33 -6.83
C GLU A 80 5.09 2.08 -6.88
N TYR A 81 4.55 0.96 -7.34
CA TYR A 81 5.27 -0.29 -7.56
C TYR A 81 5.00 -0.82 -8.98
N GLU A 82 6.05 -1.29 -9.68
CA GLU A 82 5.98 -1.88 -11.03
C GLU A 82 5.17 -1.04 -12.06
N ASN A 83 5.27 0.29 -11.99
CA ASN A 83 4.54 1.26 -12.81
C ASN A 83 3.00 1.08 -12.71
N GLU A 84 2.34 2.00 -12.02
CA GLU A 84 0.89 2.17 -11.81
C GLU A 84 0.25 1.42 -10.63
N ARG A 85 0.99 0.61 -9.86
CA ARG A 85 0.41 -0.01 -8.64
C ARG A 85 0.64 0.87 -7.44
N LEU A 86 -0.40 1.59 -7.03
CA LEU A 86 -0.37 2.40 -5.81
C LEU A 86 -0.31 1.51 -4.55
N VAL A 87 0.60 1.88 -3.67
CA VAL A 87 0.71 1.38 -2.30
C VAL A 87 0.64 2.59 -1.39
N LEU A 88 -0.43 2.66 -0.60
CA LEU A 88 -0.60 3.67 0.43
C LEU A 88 0.16 3.24 1.66
N ILE A 89 0.88 4.17 2.29
CA ILE A 89 1.72 3.88 3.44
C ILE A 89 1.45 4.88 4.54
N ARG A 90 1.15 4.40 5.75
CA ARG A 90 1.08 5.21 6.97
C ARG A 90 2.24 4.87 7.90
N PHE A 91 3.02 5.87 8.26
CA PHE A 91 4.07 5.78 9.26
C PHE A 91 3.57 6.23 10.61
N PHE A 92 3.80 5.38 11.62
CA PHE A 92 3.48 5.66 13.00
C PHE A 92 4.76 6.03 13.75
N MET A 93 4.83 7.28 14.21
CA MET A 93 6.08 7.90 14.66
C MET A 93 6.10 8.23 16.16
N GLN A 94 7.31 8.15 16.73
CA GLN A 94 7.66 8.72 18.03
C GLN A 94 8.87 9.64 17.88
N GLY A 95 8.62 10.96 17.80
CA GLY A 95 9.66 11.92 17.47
C GLY A 95 10.08 11.79 16.02
N LYS A 96 11.37 11.48 15.75
CA LYS A 96 11.90 11.29 14.39
C LYS A 96 11.94 9.83 13.91
N ARG A 97 11.67 8.88 14.81
CA ARG A 97 11.73 7.45 14.51
C ARG A 97 10.36 6.92 14.12
N VAL A 98 10.35 6.09 13.09
CA VAL A 98 9.19 5.31 12.68
C VAL A 98 9.19 4.02 13.50
N GLY A 99 8.13 3.82 14.26
CA GLY A 99 7.91 2.65 15.13
C GLY A 99 7.13 1.54 14.44
N LYS A 100 6.15 1.91 13.61
CA LYS A 100 5.38 0.97 12.80
C LYS A 100 5.06 1.56 11.43
N VAL A 101 4.84 0.66 10.48
CA VAL A 101 4.48 1.00 9.11
C VAL A 101 3.30 0.14 8.69
N LEU A 102 2.24 0.80 8.22
CA LEU A 102 1.08 0.17 7.59
C LEU A 102 1.20 0.36 6.06
N LEU A 103 1.13 -0.73 5.30
CA LEU A 103 1.06 -0.73 3.85
C LEU A 103 -0.32 -1.21 3.44
N VAL A 104 -0.99 -0.47 2.56
CA VAL A 104 -2.28 -0.81 1.97
C VAL A 104 -2.13 -0.82 0.45
N SER A 105 -2.50 -1.93 -0.19
CA SER A 105 -2.55 -2.05 -1.65
C SER A 105 -3.98 -2.02 -2.15
N LEU A 106 -4.23 -1.20 -3.17
CA LEU A 106 -5.50 -1.14 -3.89
C LEU A 106 -5.55 -2.08 -5.11
N ARG A 107 -4.53 -2.93 -5.28
CA ARG A 107 -4.45 -3.94 -6.34
C ARG A 107 -4.03 -5.31 -5.81
N ALA A 108 -4.61 -6.37 -6.37
CA ALA A 108 -4.30 -7.75 -6.02
C ALA A 108 -2.85 -8.12 -6.35
N GLY A 109 -2.19 -8.86 -5.46
CA GLY A 109 -0.86 -9.43 -5.72
C GLY A 109 0.32 -8.44 -5.72
N THR A 110 0.17 -7.26 -5.11
CA THR A 110 1.21 -6.22 -5.04
C THR A 110 2.16 -6.41 -3.86
N LEU A 111 1.65 -6.73 -2.66
CA LEU A 111 2.41 -6.64 -1.43
C LEU A 111 3.38 -7.81 -1.21
N ARG A 112 3.10 -9.01 -1.75
CA ARG A 112 3.93 -10.19 -1.42
C ARG A 112 5.41 -10.05 -1.75
N SER A 113 5.75 -9.50 -2.91
CA SER A 113 7.15 -9.29 -3.29
C SER A 113 7.81 -8.21 -2.43
N ILE A 114 7.09 -7.11 -2.21
CA ILE A 114 7.53 -5.98 -1.38
C ILE A 114 7.82 -6.45 0.04
N VAL A 115 6.84 -7.11 0.68
CA VAL A 115 6.94 -7.62 2.04
C VAL A 115 8.16 -8.52 2.21
N LYS A 116 8.36 -9.46 1.28
CA LYS A 116 9.53 -10.37 1.33
C LYS A 116 10.86 -9.61 1.25
N ARG A 117 10.93 -8.55 0.44
CA ARG A 117 12.14 -7.70 0.33
C ARG A 117 12.38 -6.93 1.63
N LEU A 118 11.33 -6.37 2.23
CA LEU A 118 11.41 -5.65 3.51
C LEU A 118 11.83 -6.57 4.66
N GLU A 119 11.27 -7.78 4.75
CA GLU A 119 11.70 -8.79 5.74
C GLU A 119 13.18 -9.15 5.57
N ASN A 120 13.66 -9.30 4.32
CA ASN A 120 15.06 -9.63 4.05
C ASN A 120 16.05 -8.53 4.47
N ILE A 121 15.62 -7.27 4.53
CA ILE A 121 16.42 -6.14 5.03
C ILE A 121 16.16 -5.84 6.53
N GLY A 122 15.51 -6.79 7.21
CA GLY A 122 15.38 -6.80 8.66
C GLY A 122 14.14 -6.08 9.21
N TRP A 123 13.12 -5.81 8.40
CA TRP A 123 11.84 -5.34 8.92
C TRP A 123 11.07 -6.48 9.60
N ASN A 124 10.54 -6.23 10.79
CA ASN A 124 9.77 -7.23 11.53
C ASN A 124 8.30 -7.18 11.12
N ARG A 125 7.80 -8.19 10.40
CA ARG A 125 6.39 -8.25 9.99
C ARG A 125 5.52 -8.71 11.15
N LEU A 126 4.53 -7.88 11.52
CA LEU A 126 3.53 -8.21 12.52
C LEU A 126 2.31 -8.90 11.91
N PHE A 127 1.89 -8.43 10.73
CA PHE A 127 0.71 -8.94 10.05
C PHE A 127 0.83 -8.77 8.54
N MET A 128 0.23 -9.68 7.77
CA MET A 128 -0.02 -9.47 6.36
C MET A 128 -1.20 -10.30 5.87
N PHE A 129 -2.02 -9.67 5.05
CA PHE A 129 -3.03 -10.30 4.21
C PHE A 129 -2.93 -9.77 2.77
N GLU A 130 -3.22 -10.62 1.79
CA GLU A 130 -3.30 -10.21 0.40
C GLU A 130 -4.25 -11.12 -0.39
N ILE A 131 -5.17 -10.51 -1.12
CA ILE A 131 -5.99 -11.13 -2.14
C ILE A 131 -5.13 -11.40 -3.37
N LYS A 132 -5.10 -12.66 -3.80
CA LYS A 132 -4.50 -13.07 -5.07
C LYS A 132 -5.57 -13.33 -6.11
N ARG A 133 -5.35 -12.84 -7.33
CA ARG A 133 -6.13 -13.27 -8.49
C ARG A 133 -5.61 -14.64 -8.94
N LEU A 134 -6.39 -15.69 -8.69
CA LEU A 134 -6.10 -17.03 -9.19
C LEU A 134 -6.65 -17.14 -10.62
N MET A 135 -5.77 -17.23 -11.62
CA MET A 135 -6.18 -17.52 -13.00
C MET A 135 -6.01 -19.02 -13.27
N ARG A 136 -7.11 -19.71 -13.57
CA ARG A 136 -7.09 -21.12 -13.97
C ARG A 136 -7.00 -21.16 -15.49
N SER A 137 -5.85 -21.52 -16.05
CA SER A 137 -5.77 -21.82 -17.49
C SER A 137 -6.39 -23.19 -17.73
N ILE A 138 -7.62 -23.24 -18.23
CA ILE A 138 -8.20 -24.48 -18.75
C ILE A 138 -7.55 -24.69 -20.11
N LYS A 139 -6.60 -25.63 -20.21
CA LYS A 139 -6.14 -26.13 -21.51
C LYS A 139 -7.20 -27.13 -21.99
N TYR A 140 -8.00 -26.75 -22.98
CA TYR A 140 -8.73 -27.73 -23.77
C TYR A 140 -7.69 -28.45 -24.63
N THR A 141 -7.44 -29.72 -24.31
CA THR A 141 -6.85 -30.65 -25.27
C THR A 141 -8.01 -31.22 -26.08
N ASP A 142 -8.12 -30.77 -27.34
CA ASP A 142 -8.96 -31.44 -28.31
C ASP A 142 -8.41 -32.86 -28.52
N HIS A 143 -9.23 -33.87 -28.23
CA HIS A 143 -8.99 -35.28 -28.52
C HIS A 143 -9.69 -35.66 -29.82
#